data_AF-A0A918P4A9-F1
#
_entry.id   AF-A0A918P4A9-F1
#
_cell.length_a   1.000
_cell.length_b   1.000
_cell.length_c   1.000
_cell.angle_alpha   90.00
_cell.angle_beta   90.00
_cell.angle_gamma   90.00
#
_symmetry.space_group_name_H-M   'P 1'
#
loop_
_entity.id
_entity.type
_entity.pdbx_description
1 polymer ?
#
loop_
_entity_poly.entity_id
_entity_poly.type
_entity_poly.pdbx_seq_one_letter_code
_entity_poly.pdbx_strand_id
1 'polypeptide(L)'
;MTHFARLAAMALMMSSGLLRAQDAPAGWIVTEPVAGSPLRQAALTGKGKAGKAEFSAVLTLTCRADQPVMQLALEVPDAIPGWDVSPFEGPQGIGQRRSLLTVSMKNSRFTSRHRVSGWRSGEHAFAFGWKPDNAFLERVPVTGTHLVIKIEAAKRRDPVLEAEFDFPEDASAMLGAVSACRAEAK
;
A
#
# COMPACT_ATOMS: atom_id res chain seq x y z
N MET A 1 -36.96 -15.67 -63.10
CA MET A 1 -36.15 -16.59 -62.28
C MET A 1 -34.73 -16.04 -62.25
N THR A 2 -34.16 -15.84 -61.05
CA THR A 2 -32.71 -16.02 -60.70
C THR A 2 -31.64 -15.21 -61.48
N HIS A 3 -30.63 -14.56 -60.92
CA HIS A 3 -30.11 -14.41 -59.56
C HIS A 3 -29.16 -13.19 -59.51
N PHE A 4 -29.10 -12.57 -58.32
CA PHE A 4 -28.16 -11.56 -57.86
C PHE A 4 -26.72 -12.09 -57.75
N ALA A 5 -25.72 -11.19 -57.87
CA ALA A 5 -24.55 -11.18 -56.97
C ALA A 5 -23.78 -9.85 -57.07
N ARG A 6 -24.09 -8.92 -56.15
CA ARG A 6 -23.18 -7.83 -55.78
C ARG A 6 -22.39 -8.29 -54.55
N LEU A 7 -21.09 -8.45 -54.69
CA LEU A 7 -20.15 -8.62 -53.58
C LEU A 7 -19.86 -7.23 -52.98
N ALA A 8 -20.28 -7.00 -51.75
CA ALA A 8 -19.81 -5.90 -50.92
C ALA A 8 -19.10 -6.50 -49.70
N ALA A 9 -17.77 -6.40 -49.67
CA ALA A 9 -16.96 -6.76 -48.52
C ALA A 9 -17.05 -5.61 -47.50
N MET A 10 -17.61 -5.89 -46.33
CA MET A 10 -17.68 -4.95 -45.22
C MET A 10 -16.63 -5.36 -44.18
N ALA A 11 -15.52 -4.63 -44.16
CA ALA A 11 -14.46 -4.79 -43.17
C ALA A 11 -14.88 -4.13 -41.85
N LEU A 12 -15.09 -4.94 -40.81
CA LEU A 12 -15.24 -4.46 -39.44
C LEU A 12 -13.86 -4.13 -38.87
N MET A 13 -13.53 -2.84 -38.75
CA MET A 13 -12.43 -2.40 -37.89
C MET A 13 -12.90 -2.44 -36.44
N MET A 14 -12.39 -3.41 -35.66
CA MET A 14 -12.54 -3.41 -34.21
C MET A 14 -11.63 -2.33 -33.61
N SER A 15 -12.22 -1.23 -33.17
CA SER A 15 -11.53 -0.20 -32.39
C SER A 15 -11.29 -0.72 -30.97
N SER A 16 -10.11 -1.31 -30.74
CA SER A 16 -9.63 -1.63 -29.40
C SER A 16 -9.37 -0.32 -28.64
N GLY A 17 -10.36 0.10 -27.84
CA GLY A 17 -10.19 1.18 -26.87
C GLY A 17 -9.14 0.78 -25.83
N LEU A 18 -7.94 1.33 -25.97
CA LEU A 18 -6.92 1.32 -24.93
C LEU A 18 -7.47 2.09 -23.73
N LEU A 19 -7.97 1.37 -22.71
CA LEU A 19 -8.13 1.94 -21.38
C LEU A 19 -6.74 2.38 -20.91
N ARG A 20 -6.51 3.70 -20.94
CA ARG A 20 -5.35 4.33 -20.32
C ARG A 20 -5.41 3.99 -18.83
N ALA A 21 -4.43 3.22 -18.35
CA ALA A 21 -4.12 3.17 -16.93
C ALA A 21 -3.87 4.61 -16.49
N GLN A 22 -4.68 5.12 -15.57
CA GLN A 22 -4.48 6.43 -14.97
C GLN A 22 -3.19 6.32 -14.15
N ASP A 23 -2.12 6.98 -14.60
CA ASP A 23 -0.86 7.02 -13.87
C ASP A 23 -1.13 7.56 -12.47
N ALA A 24 -0.88 6.74 -11.45
CA ALA A 24 -0.94 7.18 -10.07
C ALA A 24 0.05 8.35 -9.88
N PRO A 25 -0.28 9.36 -9.05
CA PRO A 25 0.62 10.48 -8.83
C PRO A 25 1.99 9.96 -8.37
N ALA A 26 3.05 10.39 -9.07
CA ALA A 26 4.42 9.94 -8.86
C ALA A 26 5.05 10.61 -7.61
N GLY A 27 4.34 10.58 -6.48
CA GLY A 27 4.74 11.34 -5.31
C GLY A 27 3.91 11.05 -4.06
N TRP A 28 4.41 11.56 -2.93
CA TRP A 28 3.68 11.56 -1.67
C TRP A 28 2.49 12.51 -1.71
N ILE A 29 1.31 12.02 -1.35
CA ILE A 29 0.12 12.84 -1.12
C ILE A 29 0.07 13.15 0.37
N VAL A 30 0.07 14.44 0.73
CA VAL A 30 0.01 14.87 2.13
C VAL A 30 -1.38 15.39 2.46
N THR A 31 -1.94 14.89 3.55
CA THR A 31 -3.18 15.42 4.13
C THR A 31 -2.82 16.33 5.31
N GLU A 32 -3.18 17.60 5.19
CA GLU A 32 -2.96 18.59 6.25
C GLU A 32 -3.90 18.35 7.44
N PRO A 33 -3.48 18.76 8.66
CA PRO A 33 -4.32 18.72 9.85
C PRO A 33 -5.61 19.50 9.65
N VAL A 34 -6.72 18.93 10.11
CA VAL A 34 -7.99 19.66 10.25
C VAL A 34 -8.07 20.30 11.63
N ALA A 35 -8.87 21.36 11.78
CA ALA A 35 -9.03 22.04 13.05
C ALA A 35 -9.39 21.06 14.19
N GLY A 36 -8.61 21.08 15.27
CA GLY A 36 -8.80 20.19 16.42
C GLY A 36 -8.17 18.79 16.30
N SER A 37 -7.52 18.46 15.17
CA SER A 37 -6.79 17.19 14.99
C SER A 37 -5.38 17.47 14.48
N PRO A 38 -4.32 17.29 15.29
CA PRO A 38 -2.94 17.53 14.89
C PRO A 38 -2.37 16.40 14.01
N LEU A 39 -3.23 15.57 13.42
CA LEU A 39 -2.86 14.43 12.60
C LEU A 39 -2.33 14.89 11.25
N ARG A 40 -1.11 14.48 10.91
CA ARG A 40 -0.55 14.61 9.57
C ARG A 40 -0.36 13.23 8.95
N GLN A 41 -0.65 13.14 7.66
CA GLN A 41 -0.52 11.90 6.91
C GLN A 41 0.23 12.14 5.60
N ALA A 42 1.07 11.18 5.23
CA ALA A 42 1.67 11.09 3.90
C ALA A 42 1.35 9.72 3.32
N ALA A 43 0.72 9.69 2.15
CA ALA A 43 0.33 8.47 1.45
C ALA A 43 1.14 8.31 0.16
N LEU A 44 1.52 7.07 -0.14
CA LEU A 44 2.22 6.69 -1.37
C LEU A 44 1.51 5.49 -1.99
N THR A 45 1.19 5.60 -3.27
CA THR A 45 0.61 4.48 -4.02
C THR A 45 1.71 3.54 -4.49
N GLY A 46 1.46 2.25 -4.37
CA GLY A 46 2.33 1.17 -4.82
C GLY A 46 1.53 0.04 -5.47
N LYS A 47 2.21 -1.07 -5.68
CA LYS A 47 1.64 -2.27 -6.33
C LYS A 47 1.61 -3.41 -5.33
N GLY A 48 0.48 -4.11 -5.28
CA GLY A 48 0.30 -5.29 -4.45
C GLY A 48 0.04 -6.53 -5.29
N LYS A 49 0.42 -7.68 -4.76
CA LYS A 49 0.09 -8.99 -5.31
C LYS A 49 -0.15 -10.03 -4.22
N ALA A 50 -1.03 -10.98 -4.50
CA ALA A 50 -1.19 -12.21 -3.72
C ALA A 50 -1.49 -13.36 -4.67
N GLY A 51 -0.56 -14.30 -4.79
CA GLY A 51 -0.65 -15.37 -5.79
C GLY A 51 -0.62 -14.81 -7.21
N LYS A 52 -1.74 -14.91 -7.94
CA LYS A 52 -1.91 -14.35 -9.29
C LYS A 52 -2.69 -13.03 -9.32
N ALA A 53 -3.25 -12.61 -8.19
CA ALA A 53 -3.99 -11.36 -8.10
C ALA A 53 -2.99 -10.21 -7.99
N GLU A 54 -3.22 -9.15 -8.77
CA GLU A 54 -2.50 -7.87 -8.69
C GLU A 54 -3.50 -6.76 -8.35
N PHE A 55 -3.07 -5.78 -7.58
CA PHE A 55 -3.92 -4.68 -7.12
C PHE A 55 -3.09 -3.43 -6.80
N SER A 56 -3.76 -2.28 -6.69
CA SER A 56 -3.16 -1.08 -6.12
C SER A 56 -3.11 -1.19 -4.60
N ALA A 57 -2.01 -0.74 -4.01
CA ALA A 57 -1.84 -0.68 -2.56
C ALA A 57 -1.43 0.73 -2.16
N VAL A 58 -1.81 1.18 -0.96
CA VAL A 58 -1.45 2.51 -0.45
C VAL A 58 -0.70 2.37 0.87
N LEU A 59 0.51 2.90 0.93
CA LEU A 59 1.26 3.03 2.17
C LEU A 59 0.98 4.41 2.77
N THR A 60 0.48 4.44 4.00
CA THR A 60 0.25 5.69 4.74
C THR A 60 1.17 5.76 5.94
N LEU A 61 1.90 6.87 6.06
CA LEU A 61 2.60 7.29 7.26
C LEU A 61 1.71 8.27 8.01
N THR A 62 1.51 8.03 9.29
CA THR A 62 0.72 8.91 10.16
C THR A 62 1.58 9.38 11.31
N CYS A 63 1.50 10.68 11.60
CA CYS A 63 2.16 11.29 12.74
C CYS A 63 1.20 12.25 13.45
N ARG A 64 1.15 12.20 14.77
CA ARG A 64 0.41 13.13 15.62
C ARG A 64 1.40 13.99 16.40
N ALA A 65 1.28 15.31 16.30
CA ALA A 65 2.23 16.19 17.00
C ALA A 65 2.08 16.20 18.52
N ASP A 66 0.88 15.93 19.04
CA ASP A 66 0.57 15.87 20.47
C ASP A 66 0.94 14.53 21.12
N GLN A 67 1.03 13.48 20.30
CA GLN A 67 1.49 12.15 20.67
C GLN A 67 2.38 11.65 19.54
N PRO A 68 3.69 11.99 19.56
CA PRO A 68 4.64 11.80 18.45
C PRO A 68 5.03 10.34 18.22
N VAL A 69 4.03 9.49 18.06
CA VAL A 69 4.12 8.10 17.68
C VAL A 69 3.84 8.03 16.19
N MET A 70 4.87 7.66 15.42
CA MET A 70 4.69 7.35 14.02
C MET A 70 3.96 6.00 13.88
N GLN A 71 2.98 5.94 12.99
CA GLN A 71 2.29 4.71 12.61
C GLN A 71 2.34 4.54 11.10
N LEU A 72 2.40 3.27 10.67
CA LEU A 72 2.32 2.89 9.27
C LEU A 72 1.04 2.08 9.05
N ALA A 73 0.42 2.30 7.90
CA ALA A 73 -0.69 1.48 7.42
C ALA A 73 -0.46 1.11 5.96
N LEU A 74 -0.74 -0.16 5.63
CA LEU A 74 -0.85 -0.66 4.27
C LEU A 74 -2.33 -0.90 3.98
N GLU A 75 -2.89 -0.11 3.07
CA GLU A 75 -4.24 -0.30 2.58
C GLU A 75 -4.23 -1.11 1.27
N VAL A 76 -5.12 -2.09 1.20
CA VAL A 76 -5.32 -2.99 0.06
C VAL A 76 -6.83 -3.19 -0.16
N PRO A 77 -7.27 -3.74 -1.31
CA PRO A 77 -8.64 -4.18 -1.46
C PRO A 77 -9.03 -5.19 -0.38
N ASP A 78 -10.25 -5.09 0.14
CA ASP A 78 -10.74 -6.06 1.14
C ASP A 78 -11.08 -7.44 0.53
N ALA A 79 -11.32 -7.47 -0.78
CA ALA A 79 -11.54 -8.68 -1.57
C ALA A 79 -10.35 -8.97 -2.51
N ILE A 80 -9.41 -9.80 -2.05
CA ILE A 80 -8.25 -10.25 -2.85
C ILE A 80 -8.45 -11.73 -3.20
N PRO A 81 -8.51 -12.11 -4.50
CA PRO A 81 -8.70 -13.51 -4.90
C PRO A 81 -7.62 -14.43 -4.31
N GLY A 82 -8.05 -15.44 -3.55
CA GLY A 82 -7.14 -16.41 -2.92
C GLY A 82 -6.46 -15.91 -1.65
N TRP A 83 -6.86 -14.76 -1.10
CA TRP A 83 -6.33 -14.20 0.14
C TRP A 83 -7.44 -13.70 1.06
N ASP A 84 -7.43 -14.14 2.31
CA ASP A 84 -8.48 -13.84 3.29
C ASP A 84 -7.97 -12.85 4.35
N VAL A 85 -8.54 -11.65 4.37
CA VAL A 85 -8.21 -10.58 5.34
C VAL A 85 -8.92 -10.77 6.68
N SER A 86 -10.03 -11.52 6.72
CA SER A 86 -10.89 -11.66 7.91
C SER A 86 -10.15 -12.10 9.18
N PRO A 87 -9.17 -13.03 9.13
CA PRO A 87 -8.42 -13.43 10.32
C PRO A 87 -7.58 -12.32 10.97
N PHE A 88 -7.34 -11.21 10.27
CA PHE A 88 -6.56 -10.07 10.76
C PHE A 88 -7.43 -8.97 11.38
N GLU A 89 -8.75 -9.00 11.17
CA GLU A 89 -9.67 -7.94 11.55
C GLU A 89 -9.85 -7.86 13.08
N GLY A 90 -9.78 -6.63 13.60
CA GLY A 90 -10.17 -6.30 14.96
C GLY A 90 -9.17 -6.69 16.06
N PRO A 91 -9.53 -6.45 17.34
CA PRO A 91 -8.73 -6.86 18.48
C PRO A 91 -8.49 -8.36 18.46
N GLN A 92 -7.27 -8.80 18.83
CA GLN A 92 -6.88 -10.22 18.84
C GLN A 92 -6.80 -10.89 17.45
N GLY A 93 -6.88 -10.12 16.36
CA GLY A 93 -6.57 -10.61 15.02
C GLY A 93 -5.22 -11.32 14.97
N ILE A 94 -5.06 -12.29 14.07
CA ILE A 94 -3.90 -13.19 14.07
C ILE A 94 -2.55 -12.47 13.98
N GLY A 95 -2.51 -11.34 13.26
CA GLY A 95 -1.33 -10.48 13.13
C GLY A 95 -0.90 -9.79 14.44
N GLN A 96 -1.79 -9.65 15.43
CA GLN A 96 -1.44 -9.10 16.74
C GLN A 96 -0.79 -10.14 17.65
N ARG A 97 -1.05 -11.42 17.40
CA ARG A 97 -0.52 -12.55 18.18
C ARG A 97 0.77 -13.12 17.59
N ARG A 98 0.94 -12.99 16.27
CA ARG A 98 2.08 -13.53 15.51
C ARG A 98 2.68 -12.40 14.68
N SER A 99 4.00 -12.31 14.64
CA SER A 99 4.66 -11.37 13.73
C SER A 99 4.55 -11.92 12.30
N LEU A 100 3.55 -11.46 11.55
CA LEU A 100 3.28 -11.93 10.18
C LEU A 100 3.70 -10.92 9.12
N LEU A 101 4.02 -9.69 9.52
CA LEU A 101 4.44 -8.63 8.64
C LEU A 101 5.97 -8.58 8.57
N THR A 102 6.53 -8.52 7.37
CA THR A 102 7.96 -8.31 7.12
C THR A 102 8.11 -7.07 6.25
N VAL A 103 8.97 -6.14 6.66
CA VAL A 103 9.32 -4.94 5.90
C VAL A 103 10.77 -5.02 5.49
N SER A 104 11.07 -4.84 4.21
CA SER A 104 12.43 -4.78 3.70
C SER A 104 12.64 -3.60 2.75
N MET A 105 13.88 -3.15 2.66
CA MET A 105 14.30 -2.09 1.74
C MET A 105 15.45 -2.62 0.89
N LYS A 106 15.25 -2.73 -0.43
CA LYS A 106 16.19 -3.44 -1.34
C LYS A 106 17.61 -2.84 -1.31
N ASN A 107 17.73 -1.52 -1.10
CA ASN A 107 19.01 -0.81 -1.17
C ASN A 107 19.76 -0.67 0.18
N SER A 108 19.24 -1.21 1.29
CA SER A 108 19.81 -0.93 2.63
C SER A 108 20.11 -2.15 3.51
N ARG A 109 20.08 -3.38 2.95
CA ARG A 109 20.17 -4.66 3.69
C ARG A 109 19.23 -4.71 4.91
N PHE A 110 18.17 -3.91 4.89
CA PHE A 110 17.23 -3.77 5.99
C PHE A 110 16.11 -4.78 5.83
N THR A 111 15.82 -5.52 6.89
CA THR A 111 14.64 -6.36 7.00
C THR A 111 14.21 -6.39 8.46
N SER A 112 12.94 -6.15 8.72
CA SER A 112 12.34 -6.17 10.06
C SER A 112 11.03 -6.94 10.04
N ARG A 113 10.68 -7.54 11.18
CA ARG A 113 9.48 -8.36 11.33
C ARG A 113 8.59 -7.79 12.42
N HIS A 114 7.32 -7.59 12.11
CA HIS A 114 6.37 -6.87 12.95
C HIS A 114 5.10 -7.67 13.18
N ARG A 115 4.44 -7.36 14.30
CA ARG A 115 3.01 -7.63 14.47
C ARG A 115 2.21 -6.56 13.73
N VAL A 116 0.99 -6.90 13.36
CA VAL A 116 0.12 -6.05 12.57
C VAL A 116 -1.33 -6.15 13.05
N SER A 117 -2.02 -5.02 13.09
CA SER A 117 -3.44 -4.94 13.39
C SER A 117 -4.22 -4.70 12.09
N GLY A 118 -5.38 -5.33 11.93
CA GLY A 118 -6.21 -5.16 10.74
C GLY A 118 -7.55 -4.48 11.04
N TRP A 119 -8.03 -3.64 10.13
CA TRP A 119 -9.38 -3.07 10.16
C TRP A 119 -9.87 -2.75 8.74
N ARG A 120 -11.19 -2.71 8.55
CA ARG A 120 -11.78 -2.18 7.32
C ARG A 120 -11.59 -0.66 7.25
N SER A 121 -11.04 -0.19 6.14
CA SER A 121 -10.76 1.21 5.85
C SER A 121 -11.60 1.62 4.65
N GLY A 122 -12.79 2.19 4.89
CA GLY A 122 -13.75 2.48 3.83
C GLY A 122 -14.56 1.26 3.35
N GLU A 123 -15.27 1.42 2.24
CA GLU A 123 -16.26 0.44 1.76
C GLU A 123 -15.64 -0.82 1.12
N HIS A 124 -14.48 -0.67 0.47
CA HIS A 124 -13.83 -1.73 -0.32
C HIS A 124 -12.33 -1.89 -0.02
N ALA A 125 -11.89 -1.46 1.16
CA ALA A 125 -10.49 -1.48 1.54
C ALA A 125 -10.27 -2.05 2.94
N PHE A 126 -9.12 -2.68 3.12
CA PHE A 126 -8.65 -3.24 4.37
C PHE A 126 -7.26 -2.69 4.66
N ALA A 127 -7.07 -2.19 5.88
CA ALA A 127 -5.82 -1.61 6.33
C ALA A 127 -5.12 -2.52 7.32
N PHE A 128 -3.81 -2.67 7.12
CA PHE A 128 -2.87 -3.34 7.99
C PHE A 128 -1.98 -2.29 8.67
N GLY A 129 -2.17 -2.05 9.97
CA GLY A 129 -1.41 -1.06 10.72
C GLY A 129 -0.34 -1.64 11.63
N TRP A 130 0.82 -1.00 11.68
CA TRP A 130 1.89 -1.35 12.60
C TRP A 130 2.70 -0.13 13.03
N LYS A 131 3.44 -0.28 14.14
CA LYS A 131 4.42 0.70 14.60
C LYS A 131 5.78 0.34 13.97
N PRO A 132 6.46 1.25 13.25
CA PRO A 132 7.81 1.01 12.76
C PRO A 132 8.82 0.96 13.91
N ASP A 133 9.93 0.26 13.68
CA ASP A 133 11.09 0.29 14.57
C ASP A 133 12.00 1.50 14.27
N ASN A 134 12.94 1.79 15.19
CA ASN A 134 13.87 2.90 15.03
C ASN A 134 14.78 2.72 13.80
N ALA A 135 15.13 1.48 13.46
CA ALA A 135 15.97 1.20 12.30
C ALA A 135 15.25 1.55 10.98
N PHE A 136 13.93 1.37 10.91
CA PHE A 136 13.11 1.88 9.82
C PHE A 136 13.13 3.41 9.79
N LEU A 137 12.89 4.07 10.93
CA LEU A 137 12.85 5.54 11.05
C LEU A 137 14.14 6.22 10.56
N GLU A 138 15.30 5.63 10.85
CA GLU A 138 16.60 6.10 10.38
C GLU A 138 16.78 5.99 8.86
N ARG A 139 16.05 5.09 8.20
CA ARG A 139 16.17 4.77 6.76
C ARG A 139 15.08 5.37 5.89
N VAL A 140 13.96 5.78 6.47
CA VAL A 140 12.90 6.55 5.78
C VAL A 140 13.42 7.78 5.02
N PRO A 141 14.48 8.52 5.44
CA PRO A 141 15.01 9.60 4.61
C PRO A 141 15.81 9.14 3.37
N VAL A 142 15.99 7.84 3.12
CA VAL A 142 16.74 7.36 1.94
C VAL A 142 15.83 7.40 0.71
N THR A 143 15.94 8.50 -0.04
CA THR A 143 15.31 8.73 -1.35
C THR A 143 15.69 7.64 -2.36
N GLY A 144 14.80 7.28 -3.28
CA GLY A 144 15.07 6.25 -4.29
C GLY A 144 15.20 4.83 -3.72
N THR A 145 14.67 4.60 -2.51
CA THR A 145 14.59 3.25 -1.92
C THR A 145 13.34 2.53 -2.40
N HIS A 146 13.52 1.26 -2.76
CA HIS A 146 12.41 0.35 -3.01
C HIS A 146 12.04 -0.41 -1.73
N LEU A 147 10.83 -0.15 -1.22
CA LEU A 147 10.25 -0.79 -0.05
C LEU A 147 9.42 -2.00 -0.47
N VAL A 148 9.60 -3.13 0.22
CA VAL A 148 8.75 -4.32 0.08
C VAL A 148 8.14 -4.64 1.42
N ILE A 149 6.82 -4.80 1.44
CA ILE A 149 6.04 -5.26 2.59
C ILE A 149 5.48 -6.64 2.25
N LYS A 150 5.67 -7.61 3.13
CA LYS A 150 5.12 -8.96 3.00
C LYS A 150 4.27 -9.30 4.20
N ILE A 151 3.08 -9.85 3.97
CA ILE A 151 2.18 -10.33 5.02
C ILE A 151 1.93 -11.82 4.77
N GLU A 152 2.38 -12.65 5.71
CA GLU A 152 2.08 -14.09 5.72
C GLU A 152 0.59 -14.33 5.97
N ALA A 153 0.03 -15.38 5.35
CA ALA A 153 -1.39 -15.70 5.49
C ALA A 153 -1.70 -16.28 6.86
N ALA A 154 -2.99 -16.31 7.19
CA ALA A 154 -3.47 -17.14 8.28
C ALA A 154 -3.19 -18.64 8.03
N LYS A 155 -3.42 -19.13 6.80
CA LYS A 155 -3.18 -20.52 6.40
C LYS A 155 -1.87 -20.64 5.62
N ARG A 156 -0.96 -21.50 6.05
CA ARG A 156 0.40 -21.64 5.45
C ARG A 156 0.43 -21.93 3.95
N ARG A 157 -0.64 -22.49 3.38
CA ARG A 157 -0.73 -22.82 1.95
C ARG A 157 -1.17 -21.64 1.08
N ASP A 158 -1.74 -20.61 1.68
CA ASP A 158 -2.24 -19.45 0.96
C ASP A 158 -1.04 -18.54 0.59
N PRO A 159 -1.11 -17.81 -0.54
CA PRO A 159 0.05 -17.10 -1.10
C PRO A 159 0.35 -15.76 -0.40
N VAL A 160 1.55 -15.56 0.12
CA VAL A 160 2.00 -14.30 0.76
C VAL A 160 1.53 -13.06 -0.01
N LEU A 161 0.87 -12.14 0.69
CA LEU A 161 0.59 -10.81 0.18
C LEU A 161 1.88 -10.00 0.17
N GLU A 162 2.24 -9.45 -0.98
CA GLU A 162 3.43 -8.63 -1.18
C GLU A 162 3.03 -7.28 -1.77
N ALA A 163 3.49 -6.19 -1.17
CA ALA A 163 3.30 -4.83 -1.67
C ALA A 163 4.65 -4.14 -1.85
N GLU A 164 4.82 -3.48 -2.98
CA GLU A 164 6.05 -2.81 -3.38
C GLU A 164 5.79 -1.31 -3.58
N PHE A 165 6.71 -0.49 -3.09
CA PHE A 165 6.64 0.98 -3.17
C PHE A 165 8.00 1.54 -3.56
N ASP A 166 8.02 2.38 -4.58
CA ASP A 166 9.20 3.15 -4.98
C ASP A 166 9.12 4.51 -4.30
N PHE A 167 10.05 4.79 -3.38
CA PHE A 167 10.08 6.09 -2.73
C PHE A 167 10.55 7.14 -3.75
N PRO A 168 9.79 8.24 -3.95
CA PRO A 168 10.20 9.32 -4.81
C PRO A 168 11.59 9.86 -4.41
N GLU A 169 12.32 10.41 -5.38
CA GLU A 169 13.58 11.10 -5.12
C GLU A 169 13.39 12.31 -4.20
N ASP A 170 12.23 12.98 -4.29
CA ASP A 170 11.84 14.03 -3.35
C ASP A 170 11.03 13.46 -2.18
N ALA A 171 11.66 13.38 -1.01
CA ALA A 171 11.02 12.97 0.23
C ALA A 171 10.48 14.13 1.07
N SER A 172 10.58 15.39 0.61
CA SER A 172 10.31 16.59 1.43
C SER A 172 8.89 16.61 2.00
N ALA A 173 7.90 16.25 1.18
CA ALA A 173 6.50 16.20 1.59
C ALA A 173 6.26 15.18 2.72
N MET A 174 6.81 13.97 2.59
CA MET A 174 6.74 12.94 3.62
C MET A 174 7.50 13.34 4.89
N LEU A 175 8.70 13.88 4.76
CA LEU A 175 9.50 14.36 5.90
C LEU A 175 8.79 15.49 6.66
N GLY A 176 8.09 16.38 5.94
CA GLY A 176 7.25 17.41 6.53
C GLY A 176 6.09 16.83 7.35
N ALA A 177 5.40 15.82 6.81
CA ALA A 177 4.29 15.15 7.47
C ALA A 177 4.68 14.42 8.76
N VAL A 178 5.89 13.83 8.83
CA VAL A 178 6.34 13.05 10.00
C VAL A 178 7.32 13.81 10.92
N SER A 179 7.59 15.08 10.65
CA SER A 179 8.59 15.89 11.35
C SER A 179 8.47 15.86 12.88
N ALA A 180 7.27 16.00 13.43
CA ALA A 180 7.03 16.00 14.88
C ALA A 180 7.40 14.65 15.54
N CYS A 181 7.14 13.53 14.86
CA CYS A 181 7.46 12.19 15.34
C CYS A 181 8.96 11.86 15.25
N ARG A 182 9.73 12.66 14.52
CA ARG A 182 11.19 12.49 14.39
C ARG A 182 11.97 13.29 15.41
N ALA A 183 11.42 14.41 15.88
CA ALA A 183 12.09 15.27 16.86
C ALA A 183 12.30 14.57 18.21
N GLU A 184 11.40 13.67 18.60
CA GLU A 184 11.47 12.90 19.86
C GLU A 184 12.18 11.54 19.75
N ALA A 185 12.57 11.11 18.54
CA ALA A 185 13.29 9.85 18.34
C ALA A 185 14.81 9.97 18.55
N LYS A 186 15.30 11.16 18.95
CA LYS A 186 16.70 11.45 19.31
C LYS A 186 16.86 11.53 20.82
#